data_AF-A0A497CC74-F1
#
_entry.id   AF-A0A497CC74-F1
#
_cell.length_a   1.000
_cell.length_b   1.000
_cell.length_c   1.000
_cell.angle_alpha   90.00
_cell.angle_beta   90.00
_cell.angle_gamma   90.00
#
_symmetry.space_group_name_H-M   'P 1'
#
loop_
_entity.id
_entity.type
_entity.pdbx_description
1 polymer ?
#
loop_
_entity_poly.entity_id
_entity_poly.type
_entity_poly.pdbx_seq_one_letter_code
_entity_poly.pdbx_strand_id
1 'polypeptide(L)'
;MPEFDDLQIGGLPDSPEPDFKPWEQRSAPGSGSGLGAASPPVAGLERSQPERLCQEMQPHDLQDVINSQTDLAYYPMVERHTTPSTNHQQQAASNQAVWQLFVEERLYDTRRVTLEHFHLFEWFPLSPGRFHTPEARQHREMAYEMMFQTRDGRSYFNPYGKADMLRGGIGAVRLRPRLIADEPHYFMTASSNGVCHEGFPVLVPRRFYRLLAPRLRDKGAVPVTISGEMRYVYDGLPTFFAGNRQIPQLYLHVDTVEDLPHPRREVDGYTVSAAVSFVGEFEEREGVYTTCATFDPASRDSLRHAVAWLSQFYVTEQYKGVIVTDFDEVRPRFPGVVFGLPDLMAGKLNADKVKAFLQAQGLGDVAGRPYYVVYKEINTQGGAYIAGDVNTGGGDFIGRDKNIRRGA
;
A
#
# COMPACT_ATOMS: atom_id res chain seq x y z
N MET A 1 -17.61 18.67 60.47
CA MET A 1 -17.17 17.88 59.30
C MET A 1 -18.34 17.77 58.35
N PRO A 2 -18.39 18.63 57.32
CA PRO A 2 -19.30 18.51 56.19
C PRO A 2 -18.56 18.15 54.89
N GLU A 3 -19.37 17.92 53.88
CA GLU A 3 -19.16 17.28 52.57
C GLU A 3 -18.13 17.97 51.65
N PHE A 4 -17.46 17.13 50.84
CA PHE A 4 -16.64 17.53 49.69
C PHE A 4 -17.52 17.62 48.43
N ASP A 5 -18.07 18.81 48.20
CA ASP A 5 -18.52 19.29 46.89
C ASP A 5 -17.80 20.64 46.73
N ASP A 6 -16.74 20.67 45.90
CA ASP A 6 -16.17 21.88 45.26
C ASP A 6 -14.78 21.57 44.69
N LEU A 7 -14.72 20.94 43.51
CA LEU A 7 -13.65 21.17 42.54
C LEU A 7 -14.23 21.06 41.13
N GLN A 8 -14.72 22.19 40.62
CA GLN A 8 -14.90 22.43 39.20
C GLN A 8 -13.52 22.54 38.54
N ILE A 9 -13.14 21.57 37.71
CA ILE A 9 -12.04 21.73 36.76
C ILE A 9 -12.64 22.20 35.45
N GLY A 10 -12.50 23.51 35.22
CA GLY A 10 -12.94 24.19 34.00
C GLY A 10 -12.19 23.74 32.76
N GLY A 11 -12.93 23.73 31.65
CA GLY A 11 -12.46 23.31 30.34
C GLY A 11 -11.30 24.15 29.82
N LEU A 12 -10.33 23.44 29.26
CA LEU A 12 -9.38 24.00 28.31
C LEU A 12 -10.03 23.97 26.92
N PRO A 13 -9.90 25.04 26.13
CA PRO A 13 -10.44 25.08 24.78
C PRO A 13 -9.69 24.10 23.88
N ASP A 14 -10.45 23.29 23.14
CA ASP A 14 -10.00 22.59 21.95
C ASP A 14 -9.33 23.61 21.02
N SER A 15 -7.99 23.59 20.95
CA SER A 15 -7.25 24.38 19.99
C SER A 15 -7.35 23.71 18.62
N PRO A 16 -7.86 24.40 17.58
CA PRO A 16 -7.75 23.94 16.21
C PRO A 16 -6.38 24.38 15.68
N GLU A 17 -5.32 23.68 16.04
CA GLU A 17 -4.09 23.80 15.23
C GLU A 17 -4.35 23.14 13.87
N PRO A 18 -4.01 23.80 12.75
CA PRO A 18 -4.21 23.22 11.44
C PRO A 18 -3.31 22.00 11.32
N ASP A 19 -3.97 20.84 11.27
CA ASP A 19 -3.38 19.51 11.13
C ASP A 19 -2.52 19.48 9.85
N PHE A 20 -1.21 19.67 10.00
CA PHE A 20 -0.25 19.53 8.91
C PHE A 20 -0.27 18.05 8.49
N LYS A 21 -0.93 17.74 7.37
CA LYS A 21 -1.10 16.36 6.90
C LYS A 21 0.27 15.77 6.49
N PRO A 22 0.78 14.73 7.16
CA PRO A 22 2.16 14.24 6.99
C PRO A 22 2.64 13.85 5.60
N TRP A 23 1.72 13.63 4.67
CA TRP A 23 2.00 13.21 3.29
C TRP A 23 1.89 14.35 2.28
N GLU A 24 1.54 15.57 2.70
CA GLU A 24 1.59 16.76 1.84
C GLU A 24 3.05 17.21 1.63
N GLN A 25 3.85 16.38 0.95
CA GLN A 25 5.00 16.91 0.24
C GLN A 25 4.45 17.87 -0.80
N ARG A 26 4.70 19.18 -0.63
CA ARG A 26 4.28 20.21 -1.58
C ARG A 26 4.66 19.75 -2.99
N SER A 27 3.65 19.68 -3.87
CA SER A 27 3.80 19.35 -5.28
C SER A 27 5.03 20.04 -5.87
N ALA A 28 5.83 19.32 -6.66
CA ALA A 28 6.95 19.89 -7.41
C ALA A 28 6.48 21.15 -8.17
N PRO A 29 7.07 22.34 -7.94
CA PRO A 29 6.65 23.55 -8.66
C PRO A 29 7.24 23.57 -10.07
N GLY A 30 6.35 23.67 -11.06
CA GLY A 30 6.67 24.14 -12.41
C GLY A 30 6.10 25.55 -12.62
N SER A 31 6.98 26.47 -13.04
CA SER A 31 6.74 27.83 -13.52
C SER A 31 6.07 28.85 -12.58
N GLY A 32 6.90 29.57 -11.82
CA GLY A 32 6.56 30.83 -11.19
C GLY A 32 7.82 31.69 -10.99
N SER A 33 8.10 32.56 -11.95
CA SER A 33 9.14 33.59 -11.86
C SER A 33 8.78 34.62 -10.79
N GLY A 34 9.66 34.84 -9.80
CA GLY A 34 9.44 35.86 -8.78
C GLY A 34 10.69 36.11 -7.93
N LEU A 35 11.35 37.23 -8.22
CA LEU A 35 12.48 37.82 -7.50
C LEU A 35 12.16 38.08 -6.01
N GLY A 36 13.14 37.92 -5.10
CA GLY A 36 13.14 38.71 -3.87
C GLY A 36 13.90 38.17 -2.65
N ALA A 37 14.98 38.89 -2.32
CA ALA A 37 15.58 39.14 -1.00
C ALA A 37 16.39 38.04 -0.29
N ALA A 38 17.66 38.38 -0.04
CA ALA A 38 18.61 37.68 0.82
C ALA A 38 18.29 37.90 2.31
N SER A 39 18.43 36.87 3.12
CA SER A 39 18.44 36.95 4.59
C SER A 39 19.87 36.67 5.12
N PRO A 40 20.27 37.29 6.25
CA PRO A 40 21.62 37.17 6.80
C PRO A 40 21.83 35.85 7.57
N PRO A 41 23.08 35.46 7.90
CA PRO A 41 23.36 34.16 8.48
C PRO A 41 22.98 34.12 9.96
N VAL A 42 22.15 33.15 10.34
CA VAL A 42 21.93 32.79 11.74
C VAL A 42 23.05 31.83 12.16
N ALA A 43 23.91 32.32 13.06
CA ALA A 43 24.94 31.53 13.71
C ALA A 43 24.36 30.85 14.96
N GLY A 44 24.73 29.59 15.17
CA GLY A 44 24.63 28.93 16.47
C GLY A 44 23.35 28.13 16.71
N LEU A 45 23.19 27.01 16.01
CA LEU A 45 22.45 25.87 16.55
C LEU A 45 23.47 24.77 16.84
N GLU A 46 23.65 24.50 18.13
CA GLU A 46 24.36 23.31 18.62
C GLU A 46 23.82 22.08 17.90
N ARG A 47 24.73 21.36 17.23
CA ARG A 47 24.42 20.07 16.61
C ARG A 47 24.12 19.10 17.74
N SER A 48 22.84 18.82 17.98
CA SER A 48 22.42 17.62 18.69
C SER A 48 23.08 16.42 17.99
N GLN A 49 23.85 15.64 18.74
CA GLN A 49 24.60 14.50 18.22
C GLN A 49 23.63 13.49 17.56
N PRO A 50 23.67 13.29 16.22
CA PRO A 50 22.79 12.37 15.50
C PRO A 50 23.15 10.88 15.73
N GLU A 51 24.24 10.62 16.44
CA GLU A 51 24.93 9.33 16.50
C GLU A 51 24.17 8.22 17.27
N ARG A 52 22.95 8.47 17.74
CA ARG A 52 22.14 7.48 18.48
C ARG A 52 20.81 7.08 17.82
N LEU A 53 20.38 7.71 16.73
CA LEU A 53 19.05 7.48 16.14
C LEU A 53 19.04 6.84 14.76
N CYS A 54 20.18 6.81 14.05
CA CYS A 54 20.32 6.05 12.81
C CYS A 54 20.74 4.60 13.12
N GLN A 55 19.82 3.80 13.63
CA GLN A 55 19.98 2.35 13.49
C GLN A 55 19.93 2.03 11.99
N GLU A 56 20.96 1.35 11.50
CA GLU A 56 21.13 0.98 10.10
C GLU A 56 19.84 0.34 9.57
N MET A 57 19.42 0.67 8.34
CA MET A 57 18.40 -0.14 7.67
C MET A 57 18.93 -1.57 7.61
N GLN A 58 18.31 -2.44 8.39
CA GLN A 58 18.74 -3.80 8.53
C GLN A 58 18.16 -4.61 7.37
N PRO A 59 18.70 -5.81 7.09
CA PRO A 59 18.13 -6.74 6.12
C PRO A 59 16.61 -7.02 6.30
N HIS A 60 16.03 -6.78 7.50
CA HIS A 60 14.59 -6.91 7.73
C HIS A 60 13.76 -5.89 6.93
N ASP A 61 14.31 -4.70 6.67
CA ASP A 61 13.57 -3.63 5.98
C ASP A 61 13.31 -3.95 4.52
N LEU A 62 14.29 -4.56 3.88
CA LEU A 62 14.16 -5.07 2.52
C LEU A 62 13.11 -6.19 2.46
N GLN A 63 13.06 -7.06 3.47
CA GLN A 63 12.07 -8.13 3.54
C GLN A 63 10.65 -7.58 3.65
N ASP A 64 10.42 -6.59 4.51
CA ASP A 64 9.09 -5.98 4.70
C ASP A 64 8.58 -5.31 3.44
N VAL A 65 9.47 -4.63 2.72
CA VAL A 65 9.14 -3.94 1.47
C VAL A 65 8.78 -4.94 0.38
N ILE A 66 9.60 -5.97 0.19
CA ILE A 66 9.32 -7.05 -0.78
C ILE A 66 8.04 -7.79 -0.38
N ASN A 67 7.85 -8.09 0.91
CA ASN A 67 6.63 -8.72 1.43
C ASN A 67 5.41 -7.86 1.09
N SER A 68 5.43 -6.55 1.35
CA SER A 68 4.29 -5.66 1.05
C SER A 68 3.87 -5.69 -0.42
N GLN A 69 4.83 -5.77 -1.35
CA GLN A 69 4.53 -5.86 -2.78
C GLN A 69 4.08 -7.25 -3.20
N THR A 70 4.78 -8.29 -2.76
CA THR A 70 4.49 -9.67 -3.13
C THR A 70 3.17 -10.16 -2.56
N ASP A 71 2.77 -9.63 -1.41
CA ASP A 71 1.48 -9.87 -0.76
C ASP A 71 0.30 -9.35 -1.58
N LEU A 72 0.49 -8.34 -2.45
CA LEU A 72 -0.55 -7.88 -3.37
C LEU A 72 -1.03 -8.98 -4.30
N ALA A 73 -0.15 -9.92 -4.64
CA ALA A 73 -0.43 -10.96 -5.59
C ALA A 73 -1.36 -12.07 -5.03
N TYR A 74 -1.74 -11.99 -3.74
CA TYR A 74 -2.80 -12.82 -3.15
C TYR A 74 -4.21 -12.27 -3.37
N TYR A 75 -4.39 -10.94 -3.45
CA TYR A 75 -5.70 -10.33 -3.69
C TYR A 75 -6.41 -10.86 -4.95
N PRO A 76 -5.73 -11.09 -6.09
CA PRO A 76 -6.37 -11.70 -7.26
C PRO A 76 -6.93 -13.11 -7.07
N MET A 77 -6.54 -13.84 -6.03
CA MET A 77 -6.89 -15.25 -5.83
C MET A 77 -8.28 -15.42 -5.20
N VAL A 78 -9.28 -14.72 -5.74
CA VAL A 78 -10.60 -14.52 -5.10
C VAL A 78 -11.34 -15.82 -4.79
N GLU A 79 -11.12 -16.87 -5.58
CA GLU A 79 -11.70 -18.19 -5.35
C GLU A 79 -11.23 -18.84 -4.03
N ARG A 80 -10.11 -18.38 -3.48
CA ARG A 80 -9.54 -18.85 -2.20
C ARG A 80 -10.00 -18.02 -1.00
N HIS A 81 -10.81 -16.99 -1.22
CA HIS A 81 -11.21 -16.07 -0.17
C HIS A 81 -12.50 -16.53 0.50
N THR A 82 -12.55 -16.38 1.82
CA THR A 82 -13.70 -16.80 2.63
C THR A 82 -14.65 -15.63 2.88
N THR A 83 -15.90 -15.97 3.17
CA THR A 83 -16.92 -15.02 3.64
C THR A 83 -17.44 -15.51 4.98
N PRO A 84 -17.69 -14.61 5.94
CA PRO A 84 -18.33 -14.99 7.20
C PRO A 84 -19.72 -15.59 6.94
N SER A 85 -20.06 -16.64 7.68
CA SER A 85 -21.38 -17.30 7.58
C SER A 85 -22.49 -16.56 8.35
N THR A 86 -22.15 -15.45 9.02
CA THR A 86 -23.09 -14.67 9.83
C THR A 86 -24.01 -13.81 8.95
N ASN A 87 -25.01 -13.16 9.55
CA ASN A 87 -25.82 -12.13 8.90
C ASN A 87 -25.57 -10.73 9.50
N HIS A 88 -24.49 -10.57 10.27
CA HIS A 88 -24.17 -9.28 10.88
C HIS A 88 -23.84 -8.26 9.79
N GLN A 89 -24.29 -7.03 10.04
CA GLN A 89 -24.06 -5.89 9.19
C GLN A 89 -23.44 -4.76 10.01
N GLN A 90 -22.48 -4.06 9.42
CA GLN A 90 -21.87 -2.87 10.02
C GLN A 90 -21.94 -1.71 9.05
N GLN A 91 -21.89 -0.50 9.59
CA GLN A 91 -21.80 0.73 8.83
C GLN A 91 -20.62 1.53 9.35
N ALA A 92 -19.92 2.21 8.45
CA ALA A 92 -18.84 3.10 8.80
C ALA A 92 -18.92 4.37 7.94
N ALA A 93 -18.75 5.51 8.60
CA ALA A 93 -18.73 6.82 7.97
C ALA A 93 -17.32 7.45 7.95
N SER A 94 -16.28 6.70 8.32
CA SER A 94 -14.89 7.18 8.23
C SER A 94 -13.90 6.02 8.10
N ASN A 95 -12.71 6.31 7.55
CA ASN A 95 -11.58 5.37 7.50
C ASN A 95 -11.28 4.83 8.92
N GLN A 96 -11.18 5.72 9.91
CA GLN A 96 -10.93 5.32 11.29
C GLN A 96 -12.03 4.41 11.83
N ALA A 97 -13.30 4.70 11.57
CA ALA A 97 -14.40 3.86 12.05
C ALA A 97 -14.36 2.45 11.48
N VAL A 98 -14.13 2.29 10.16
CA VAL A 98 -14.07 0.95 9.54
C VAL A 98 -12.86 0.15 10.03
N TRP A 99 -11.70 0.79 10.20
CA TRP A 99 -10.51 0.11 10.71
C TRP A 99 -10.59 -0.16 12.21
N GLN A 100 -11.31 0.66 12.99
CA GLN A 100 -11.59 0.37 14.39
C GLN A 100 -12.46 -0.89 14.54
N LEU A 101 -13.47 -1.07 13.68
CA LEU A 101 -14.25 -2.32 13.64
C LEU A 101 -13.38 -3.55 13.37
N PHE A 102 -12.31 -3.38 12.59
CA PHE A 102 -11.34 -4.44 12.34
C PHE A 102 -10.47 -4.74 13.56
N VAL A 103 -9.90 -3.70 14.17
CA VAL A 103 -9.06 -3.82 15.38
C VAL A 103 -9.84 -4.42 16.55
N GLU A 104 -11.13 -4.11 16.67
CA GLU A 104 -12.04 -4.71 17.65
C GLU A 104 -12.52 -6.12 17.28
N GLU A 105 -11.99 -6.71 16.21
CA GLU A 105 -12.35 -8.02 15.66
C GLU A 105 -13.82 -8.15 15.21
N ARG A 106 -14.59 -7.05 15.22
CA ARG A 106 -16.00 -7.03 14.84
C ARG A 106 -16.21 -7.27 13.35
N LEU A 107 -15.21 -6.97 12.52
CA LEU A 107 -15.32 -7.27 11.09
C LEU A 107 -15.29 -8.76 10.80
N TYR A 108 -14.54 -9.61 11.52
CA TYR A 108 -14.41 -11.05 11.17
C TYR A 108 -15.74 -11.80 11.18
N ASP A 109 -16.65 -11.39 12.06
CA ASP A 109 -18.01 -11.92 12.13
C ASP A 109 -19.02 -11.07 11.35
N THR A 110 -18.57 -10.10 10.54
CA THR A 110 -19.44 -9.22 9.75
C THR A 110 -19.50 -9.68 8.32
N ARG A 111 -20.68 -10.12 7.88
CA ARG A 111 -20.89 -10.47 6.49
C ARG A 111 -20.97 -9.25 5.60
N ARG A 112 -21.67 -8.19 6.02
CA ARG A 112 -21.95 -7.02 5.18
C ARG A 112 -21.46 -5.73 5.81
N VAL A 113 -20.77 -4.90 5.03
CA VAL A 113 -20.35 -3.56 5.45
C VAL A 113 -20.89 -2.53 4.47
N THR A 114 -21.38 -1.41 5.00
CA THR A 114 -21.69 -0.19 4.24
C THR A 114 -20.70 0.91 4.61
N LEU A 115 -20.07 1.50 3.60
CA LEU A 115 -19.20 2.66 3.71
C LEU A 115 -19.95 3.89 3.21
N GLU A 116 -20.30 4.80 4.13
CA GLU A 116 -21.18 5.94 3.86
C GLU A 116 -20.39 7.17 3.40
N HIS A 117 -20.72 7.68 2.21
CA HIS A 117 -20.12 8.89 1.63
C HIS A 117 -18.58 8.84 1.52
N PHE A 118 -18.03 7.71 1.10
CA PHE A 118 -16.59 7.57 0.82
C PHE A 118 -16.25 8.07 -0.58
N HIS A 119 -14.96 8.24 -0.88
CA HIS A 119 -14.46 8.58 -2.21
C HIS A 119 -13.74 7.36 -2.79
N LEU A 120 -14.19 6.88 -3.95
CA LEU A 120 -13.65 5.71 -4.61
C LEU A 120 -12.49 6.10 -5.55
N PHE A 121 -11.34 5.44 -5.40
CA PHE A 121 -10.11 5.64 -6.17
C PHE A 121 -9.81 4.42 -7.06
N GLU A 122 -9.27 4.64 -8.27
CA GLU A 122 -8.72 3.54 -9.10
C GLU A 122 -7.43 2.92 -8.56
N TRP A 123 -6.92 3.45 -7.45
CA TRP A 123 -5.70 3.03 -6.78
C TRP A 123 -6.04 2.15 -5.58
N PHE A 124 -5.09 1.33 -5.15
CA PHE A 124 -5.21 0.34 -4.09
C PHE A 124 -4.10 0.58 -3.06
N PRO A 125 -4.35 0.57 -1.73
CA PRO A 125 -3.31 0.75 -0.73
C PRO A 125 -2.24 -0.34 -0.86
N LEU A 126 -0.97 0.06 -0.80
CA LEU A 126 0.16 -0.89 -0.85
C LEU A 126 0.14 -1.83 0.36
N SER A 127 -0.18 -1.30 1.53
CA SER A 127 -0.29 -2.04 2.79
C SER A 127 -1.63 -1.72 3.46
N PRO A 128 -2.74 -2.31 3.01
CA PRO A 128 -4.08 -2.00 3.51
C PRO A 128 -4.15 -2.14 5.05
N GLY A 129 -4.76 -1.16 5.72
CA GLY A 129 -4.92 -1.15 7.18
C GLY A 129 -3.69 -0.71 7.98
N ARG A 130 -2.49 -0.80 7.40
CA ARG A 130 -1.23 -0.46 8.10
C ARG A 130 -1.23 0.95 8.67
N PHE A 131 -1.75 1.91 7.92
CA PHE A 131 -1.81 3.30 8.38
C PHE A 131 -2.47 3.48 9.77
N HIS A 132 -3.42 2.61 10.11
CA HIS A 132 -4.24 2.71 11.32
C HIS A 132 -3.65 1.98 12.53
N THR A 133 -2.48 1.33 12.40
CA THR A 133 -1.84 0.68 13.55
C THR A 133 -1.04 1.69 14.41
N PRO A 134 -0.91 1.44 15.73
CA PRO A 134 -0.06 2.26 16.59
C PRO A 134 1.41 2.29 16.14
N GLU A 135 1.95 1.14 15.71
CA GLU A 135 3.31 1.01 15.19
C GLU A 135 3.54 1.89 13.94
N ALA A 136 2.59 1.88 13.00
CA ALA A 136 2.68 2.73 11.82
C ALA A 136 2.63 4.22 12.16
N ARG A 137 1.89 4.61 13.20
CA ARG A 137 1.90 5.99 13.69
C ARG A 137 3.30 6.39 14.18
N GLN A 138 3.94 5.54 14.99
CA GLN A 138 5.30 5.77 15.47
C GLN A 138 6.29 5.92 14.32
N HIS A 139 6.20 5.06 13.29
CA HIS A 139 7.04 5.22 12.10
C HIS A 139 6.82 6.55 11.39
N ARG A 140 5.57 7.01 11.23
CA ARG A 140 5.31 8.34 10.64
C ARG A 140 5.89 9.48 11.48
N GLU A 141 5.86 9.37 12.80
CA GLU A 141 6.47 10.34 13.72
C GLU A 141 8.00 10.33 13.58
N MET A 142 8.63 9.15 13.58
CA MET A 142 10.09 8.99 13.40
C MET A 142 10.57 9.51 12.04
N ALA A 143 9.76 9.34 10.98
CA ALA A 143 10.10 9.85 9.66
C ALA A 143 10.37 11.37 9.66
N TYR A 144 9.68 12.14 10.51
CA TYR A 144 9.89 13.59 10.60
C TYR A 144 11.25 14.00 11.14
N GLU A 145 11.85 13.18 12.02
CA GLU A 145 13.20 13.42 12.51
C GLU A 145 14.25 13.28 11.39
N MET A 146 13.89 12.56 10.33
CA MET A 146 14.71 12.26 9.16
C MET A 146 14.45 13.21 7.97
N MET A 147 13.66 14.26 8.18
CA MET A 147 13.42 15.31 7.19
C MET A 147 14.57 16.31 7.20
N PHE A 148 15.07 16.66 6.02
CA PHE A 148 16.09 17.69 5.87
C PHE A 148 15.72 18.69 4.78
N GLN A 149 16.36 19.87 4.84
CA GLN A 149 16.21 20.93 3.85
C GLN A 149 17.42 20.96 2.92
N THR A 150 17.18 21.00 1.61
CA THR A 150 18.23 21.28 0.63
C THR A 150 18.58 22.76 0.56
N ARG A 151 19.70 23.06 -0.11
CA ARG A 151 20.21 24.42 -0.32
C ARG A 151 19.23 25.34 -1.05
N ASP A 152 18.32 24.79 -1.84
CA ASP A 152 17.24 25.51 -2.53
C ASP A 152 15.97 25.66 -1.67
N GLY A 153 16.04 25.34 -0.37
CA GLY A 153 14.96 25.52 0.60
C GLY A 153 13.86 24.44 0.55
N ARG A 154 14.07 23.35 -0.19
CA ARG A 154 13.09 22.26 -0.28
C ARG A 154 13.29 21.26 0.84
N SER A 155 12.20 20.81 1.47
CA SER A 155 12.25 19.74 2.47
C SER A 155 11.93 18.39 1.84
N TYR A 156 12.72 17.37 2.13
CA TYR A 156 12.36 15.98 1.86
C TYR A 156 12.97 15.03 2.90
N PHE A 157 12.36 13.86 3.00
CA PHE A 157 12.85 12.78 3.84
C PHE A 157 14.05 12.11 3.17
N ASN A 158 15.08 11.83 3.96
CA ASN A 158 16.16 10.93 3.55
C ASN A 158 15.61 9.49 3.34
N PRO A 159 16.43 8.54 2.84
CA PRO A 159 15.95 7.19 2.56
C PRO A 159 15.39 6.46 3.79
N TYR A 160 15.92 6.71 4.98
CA TYR A 160 15.39 6.16 6.24
C TYR A 160 14.01 6.71 6.56
N GLY A 161 13.84 8.04 6.52
CA GLY A 161 12.54 8.67 6.72
C GLY A 161 11.51 8.23 5.69
N LYS A 162 11.92 8.03 4.43
CA LYS A 162 11.03 7.46 3.41
C LYS A 162 10.63 6.02 3.70
N ALA A 163 11.56 5.18 4.17
CA ALA A 163 11.24 3.83 4.60
C ALA A 163 10.24 3.84 5.75
N ASP A 164 10.42 4.73 6.73
CA ASP A 164 9.48 4.90 7.83
C ASP A 164 8.11 5.40 7.36
N MET A 165 8.01 6.26 6.35
CA MET A 165 6.71 6.62 5.76
C MET A 165 5.99 5.39 5.18
N LEU A 166 6.70 4.50 4.49
CA LEU A 166 6.12 3.25 3.97
C LEU A 166 5.73 2.28 5.09
N ARG A 167 6.56 2.11 6.13
CA ARG A 167 6.21 1.36 7.35
C ARG A 167 5.02 2.00 8.08
N GLY A 168 4.88 3.31 7.94
CA GLY A 168 3.73 4.10 8.33
C GLY A 168 2.46 3.84 7.51
N GLY A 169 2.46 2.90 6.56
CA GLY A 169 1.32 2.57 5.72
C GLY A 169 1.12 3.51 4.54
N ILE A 170 2.09 4.37 4.22
CA ILE A 170 1.99 5.29 3.09
C ILE A 170 2.44 4.57 1.81
N GLY A 171 1.52 4.43 0.88
CA GLY A 171 1.79 3.84 -0.42
C GLY A 171 0.52 3.33 -1.08
N ALA A 172 0.49 3.41 -2.40
CA ALA A 172 -0.60 2.93 -3.22
C ALA A 172 -0.05 2.41 -4.55
N VAL A 173 -0.76 1.43 -5.09
CA VAL A 173 -0.49 0.78 -6.37
C VAL A 173 -1.74 0.83 -7.24
N ARG A 174 -1.58 0.63 -8.55
CA ARG A 174 -2.71 0.45 -9.47
C ARG A 174 -2.69 -0.95 -10.05
N LEU A 175 -3.73 -1.72 -9.77
CA LEU A 175 -3.86 -3.10 -10.21
C LEU A 175 -4.71 -3.19 -11.48
N ARG A 176 -4.44 -4.17 -12.34
CA ARG A 176 -5.33 -4.50 -13.46
C ARG A 176 -6.58 -5.22 -12.93
N PRO A 177 -7.71 -5.15 -13.66
CA PRO A 177 -8.88 -5.93 -13.30
C PRO A 177 -8.58 -7.44 -13.33
N ARG A 178 -9.36 -8.19 -12.55
CA ARG A 178 -9.35 -9.66 -12.51
C ARG A 178 -10.70 -10.21 -12.93
N LEU A 179 -10.71 -11.32 -13.65
CA LEU A 179 -11.94 -12.00 -14.02
C LEU A 179 -12.40 -12.87 -12.85
N ILE A 180 -13.64 -12.67 -12.40
CA ILE A 180 -14.28 -13.45 -11.34
C ILE A 180 -15.67 -13.78 -11.84
N ALA A 181 -15.99 -15.07 -11.96
CA ALA A 181 -17.23 -15.55 -12.58
C ALA A 181 -17.49 -14.83 -13.94
N ASP A 182 -16.47 -14.79 -14.80
CA ASP A 182 -16.47 -14.16 -16.13
C ASP A 182 -16.73 -12.64 -16.16
N GLU A 183 -16.81 -11.97 -15.01
CA GLU A 183 -16.92 -10.51 -14.92
C GLU A 183 -15.58 -9.88 -14.47
N PRO A 184 -15.07 -8.85 -15.17
CA PRO A 184 -13.94 -8.09 -14.67
C PRO A 184 -14.29 -7.35 -13.35
N HIS A 185 -13.43 -7.49 -12.36
CA HIS A 185 -13.51 -6.80 -11.07
C HIS A 185 -12.25 -5.98 -10.85
N TYR A 186 -12.41 -4.80 -10.25
CA TYR A 186 -11.37 -3.80 -10.06
C TYR A 186 -11.03 -3.69 -8.58
N PHE A 187 -9.76 -3.94 -8.23
CA PHE A 187 -9.24 -3.62 -6.90
C PHE A 187 -9.01 -2.11 -6.80
N MET A 188 -9.67 -1.50 -5.83
CA MET A 188 -9.81 -0.06 -5.67
C MET A 188 -9.77 0.29 -4.17
N THR A 189 -9.83 1.58 -3.86
CA THR A 189 -9.90 2.07 -2.47
C THR A 189 -11.12 2.95 -2.29
N ALA A 190 -11.86 2.75 -1.21
CA ALA A 190 -12.81 3.74 -0.70
C ALA A 190 -12.16 4.51 0.44
N SER A 191 -12.09 5.85 0.37
CA SER A 191 -11.53 6.68 1.44
C SER A 191 -12.47 7.82 1.86
N SER A 192 -12.70 8.00 3.16
CA SER A 192 -13.57 9.05 3.68
C SER A 192 -12.94 10.45 3.65
N ASN A 193 -11.61 10.56 3.59
CA ASN A 193 -10.87 11.82 3.72
C ASN A 193 -10.09 12.22 2.45
N GLY A 194 -10.30 11.53 1.33
CA GLY A 194 -9.62 11.83 0.08
C GLY A 194 -8.18 11.32 -0.03
N VAL A 195 -7.69 10.53 0.93
CA VAL A 195 -6.35 9.94 0.91
C VAL A 195 -6.42 8.44 0.63
N CYS A 196 -5.81 8.00 -0.47
CA CYS A 196 -5.94 6.62 -0.94
C CYS A 196 -5.34 5.58 0.02
N HIS A 197 -4.15 5.82 0.55
CA HIS A 197 -3.44 4.82 1.37
C HIS A 197 -4.03 4.65 2.79
N GLU A 198 -4.89 5.58 3.21
CA GLU A 198 -5.64 5.49 4.47
C GLU A 198 -6.98 4.76 4.32
N GLY A 199 -7.45 4.60 3.09
CA GLY A 199 -8.78 4.08 2.81
C GLY A 199 -8.91 2.58 3.05
N PHE A 200 -10.09 2.09 2.72
CA PHE A 200 -10.46 0.69 2.82
C PHE A 200 -10.37 0.01 1.43
N PRO A 201 -9.74 -1.18 1.33
CA PRO A 201 -9.66 -1.92 0.08
C PRO A 201 -11.03 -2.44 -0.35
N VAL A 202 -11.39 -2.22 -1.61
CA VAL A 202 -12.66 -2.64 -2.19
C VAL A 202 -12.47 -3.34 -3.54
N LEU A 203 -13.33 -4.30 -3.83
CA LEU A 203 -13.37 -5.02 -5.10
C LEU A 203 -14.68 -4.68 -5.82
N VAL A 204 -14.57 -3.94 -6.93
CA VAL A 204 -15.71 -3.35 -7.63
C VAL A 204 -15.97 -4.09 -8.95
N PRO A 205 -17.13 -4.76 -9.11
CA PRO A 205 -17.55 -5.36 -10.38
C PRO A 205 -17.62 -4.34 -11.54
N ARG A 206 -17.31 -4.78 -12.77
CA ARG A 206 -17.31 -3.94 -13.99
C ARG A 206 -18.63 -3.22 -14.20
N ARG A 207 -19.76 -3.86 -13.88
CA ARG A 207 -21.09 -3.25 -13.99
C ARG A 207 -21.22 -1.92 -13.23
N PHE A 208 -20.59 -1.81 -12.06
CA PHE A 208 -20.53 -0.56 -11.29
C PHE A 208 -19.41 0.35 -11.79
N TYR A 209 -18.21 -0.19 -11.99
CA TYR A 209 -17.05 0.60 -12.43
C TYR A 209 -17.33 1.36 -13.74
N ARG A 210 -18.02 0.76 -14.70
CA ARG A 210 -18.36 1.40 -15.99
C ARG A 210 -19.14 2.70 -15.82
N LEU A 211 -20.01 2.78 -14.81
CA LEU A 211 -20.80 3.97 -14.51
C LEU A 211 -19.93 5.10 -13.93
N LEU A 212 -18.93 4.74 -13.13
CA LEU A 212 -18.06 5.69 -12.43
C LEU A 212 -16.83 6.11 -13.25
N ALA A 213 -16.40 5.30 -14.22
CA ALA A 213 -15.14 5.47 -14.97
C ALA A 213 -14.95 6.85 -15.64
N PRO A 214 -15.97 7.52 -16.21
CA PRO A 214 -15.78 8.88 -16.72
C PRO A 214 -15.37 9.87 -15.63
N ARG A 215 -16.04 9.83 -14.46
CA ARG A 215 -15.74 10.71 -13.33
C ARG A 215 -14.41 10.35 -12.67
N LEU A 216 -14.08 9.06 -12.53
CA LEU A 216 -12.77 8.63 -12.02
C LEU A 216 -11.62 9.19 -12.87
N ARG A 217 -11.77 9.17 -14.20
CA ARG A 217 -10.73 9.70 -15.12
C ARG A 217 -10.60 11.22 -15.12
N ASP A 218 -11.69 11.94 -14.84
CA ASP A 218 -11.73 13.41 -14.84
C ASP A 218 -11.40 14.02 -13.48
N LYS A 219 -11.89 13.38 -12.40
CA LYS A 219 -11.82 13.88 -11.02
C LYS A 219 -10.88 13.11 -10.12
N GLY A 220 -10.28 12.01 -10.59
CA GLY A 220 -9.36 11.17 -9.81
C GLY A 220 -10.05 10.24 -8.79
N ALA A 221 -11.16 10.68 -8.20
CA ALA A 221 -12.02 9.89 -7.32
C ALA A 221 -13.51 10.24 -7.48
N VAL A 222 -14.41 9.37 -7.00
CA VAL A 222 -15.87 9.57 -7.07
C VAL A 222 -16.50 9.39 -5.69
N PRO A 223 -17.28 10.37 -5.18
CA PRO A 223 -18.01 10.21 -3.93
C PRO A 223 -19.15 9.20 -4.10
N VAL A 224 -19.23 8.23 -3.19
CA VAL A 224 -20.13 7.09 -3.24
C VAL A 224 -20.58 6.67 -1.85
N THR A 225 -21.73 6.04 -1.75
CA THR A 225 -22.04 5.10 -0.67
C THR A 225 -21.97 3.70 -1.26
N ILE A 226 -21.20 2.81 -0.65
CA ILE A 226 -21.03 1.44 -1.15
C ILE A 226 -21.34 0.42 -0.06
N SER A 227 -21.96 -0.69 -0.47
CA SER A 227 -22.16 -1.86 0.39
C SER A 227 -21.68 -3.11 -0.32
N GLY A 228 -21.26 -4.09 0.46
CA GLY A 228 -20.79 -5.35 -0.08
C GLY A 228 -20.57 -6.41 0.98
N GLU A 229 -20.10 -7.57 0.53
CA GLU A 229 -19.71 -8.66 1.42
C GLU A 229 -18.24 -8.56 1.80
N MET A 230 -17.92 -8.78 3.07
CA MET A 230 -16.54 -8.89 3.53
C MET A 230 -15.89 -10.17 3.00
N ARG A 231 -14.66 -10.04 2.52
CA ARG A 231 -13.84 -11.14 2.04
C ARG A 231 -12.48 -11.11 2.72
N TYR A 232 -12.00 -12.29 3.08
CA TYR A 232 -10.72 -12.49 3.75
C TYR A 232 -9.80 -13.29 2.85
N VAL A 233 -8.60 -12.76 2.64
CA VAL A 233 -7.49 -13.50 2.06
C VAL A 233 -6.95 -14.41 3.16
N TYR A 234 -6.81 -15.69 2.86
CA TYR A 234 -6.47 -16.73 3.84
C TYR A 234 -5.20 -16.43 4.65
N ASP A 235 -5.29 -16.43 5.98
CA ASP A 235 -4.19 -16.04 6.89
C ASP A 235 -2.96 -16.96 6.81
N GLY A 236 -3.16 -18.23 6.42
CA GLY A 236 -2.08 -19.21 6.28
C GLY A 236 -1.27 -19.10 4.99
N LEU A 237 -1.47 -18.07 4.16
CA LEU A 237 -0.66 -17.88 2.95
C LEU A 237 0.77 -17.48 3.35
N PRO A 238 1.82 -18.16 2.87
CA PRO A 238 3.19 -17.78 3.19
C PRO A 238 3.48 -16.37 2.67
N THR A 239 4.20 -15.56 3.41
CA THR A 239 4.83 -14.35 2.84
C THR A 239 6.08 -14.75 2.05
N PHE A 240 6.64 -13.85 1.24
CA PHE A 240 7.83 -14.15 0.43
C PHE A 240 9.02 -14.65 1.28
N PHE A 241 9.11 -14.16 2.52
CA PHE A 241 10.13 -14.55 3.52
C PHE A 241 9.58 -15.38 4.70
N ALA A 242 8.40 -16.00 4.56
CA ALA A 242 7.78 -16.84 5.60
C ALA A 242 7.57 -16.17 6.98
N GLY A 243 7.43 -14.85 7.01
CA GLY A 243 6.98 -14.08 8.17
C GLY A 243 5.46 -14.06 8.36
N ASN A 244 5.02 -13.67 9.55
CA ASN A 244 3.61 -13.50 9.92
C ASN A 244 3.10 -12.12 9.50
N ARG A 245 1.86 -12.05 9.01
CA ARG A 245 1.19 -10.77 8.77
C ARG A 245 0.62 -10.26 10.08
N GLN A 246 0.95 -9.01 10.43
CA GLN A 246 0.32 -8.31 11.55
C GLN A 246 -1.12 -7.88 11.21
N ILE A 247 -1.41 -7.65 9.93
CA ILE A 247 -2.70 -7.15 9.44
C ILE A 247 -3.23 -8.15 8.43
N PRO A 248 -4.31 -8.87 8.76
CA PRO A 248 -5.02 -9.69 7.79
C PRO A 248 -5.41 -8.92 6.55
N GLN A 249 -5.27 -9.60 5.43
CA GLN A 249 -5.63 -9.07 4.14
C GLN A 249 -7.12 -9.29 3.92
N LEU A 250 -7.87 -8.20 3.86
CA LEU A 250 -9.32 -8.21 3.67
C LEU A 250 -9.71 -7.17 2.64
N TYR A 251 -10.93 -7.28 2.11
CA TYR A 251 -11.55 -6.26 1.26
C TYR A 251 -13.07 -6.39 1.25
N LEU A 252 -13.75 -5.34 0.81
CA LEU A 252 -15.19 -5.34 0.56
C LEU A 252 -15.50 -5.71 -0.88
N HIS A 253 -16.17 -6.84 -1.13
CA HIS A 253 -16.69 -7.18 -2.45
C HIS A 253 -18.01 -6.46 -2.69
N VAL A 254 -17.95 -5.39 -3.48
CA VAL A 254 -19.05 -4.45 -3.64
C VAL A 254 -20.18 -5.06 -4.48
N ASP A 255 -21.39 -5.02 -3.94
CA ASP A 255 -22.60 -5.45 -4.64
C ASP A 255 -23.66 -4.34 -4.78
N THR A 256 -23.45 -3.20 -4.12
CA THR A 256 -24.31 -2.02 -4.19
C THR A 256 -23.44 -0.76 -4.22
N VAL A 257 -23.77 0.16 -5.13
CA VAL A 257 -23.11 1.47 -5.26
C VAL A 257 -24.17 2.53 -5.47
N GLU A 258 -24.15 3.55 -4.62
CA GLU A 258 -24.86 4.80 -4.78
C GLU A 258 -23.85 5.88 -5.20
N ASP A 259 -24.04 6.47 -6.38
CA ASP A 259 -23.22 7.58 -6.86
C ASP A 259 -23.70 8.89 -6.26
N LEU A 260 -22.82 9.62 -5.57
CA LEU A 260 -23.17 10.86 -4.90
C LEU A 260 -22.79 12.07 -5.77
N PRO A 261 -23.60 13.15 -5.74
CA PRO A 261 -23.36 14.32 -6.58
C PRO A 261 -22.17 15.16 -6.12
N HIS A 262 -21.85 15.15 -4.82
CA HIS A 262 -20.84 16.02 -4.22
C HIS A 262 -19.91 15.26 -3.27
N PRO A 263 -18.62 15.63 -3.21
CA PRO A 263 -17.73 15.13 -2.17
C PRO A 263 -18.16 15.61 -0.79
N ARG A 264 -17.56 15.03 0.24
CA ARG A 264 -17.69 15.53 1.62
C ARG A 264 -17.15 16.96 1.71
N ARG A 265 -17.71 17.77 2.61
CA ARG A 265 -17.33 19.18 2.75
C ARG A 265 -15.88 19.34 3.22
N GLU A 266 -15.40 18.39 4.01
CA GLU A 266 -14.06 18.31 4.55
C GLU A 266 -13.00 17.79 3.56
N VAL A 267 -13.41 17.37 2.34
CA VAL A 267 -12.48 16.87 1.31
C VAL A 267 -12.30 17.93 0.23
N ASP A 268 -11.13 18.55 0.24
CA ASP A 268 -10.70 19.64 -0.65
C ASP A 268 -9.82 19.16 -1.83
N GLY A 269 -9.30 17.95 -1.74
CA GLY A 269 -8.46 17.34 -2.77
C GLY A 269 -8.32 15.84 -2.59
N TYR A 270 -7.63 15.23 -3.56
CA TYR A 270 -7.38 13.80 -3.59
C TYR A 270 -5.89 13.53 -3.62
N THR A 271 -5.44 12.55 -2.82
CA THR A 271 -4.02 12.20 -2.72
C THR A 271 -3.80 10.71 -2.94
N VAL A 272 -2.85 10.40 -3.81
CA VAL A 272 -2.30 9.05 -3.99
C VAL A 272 -0.79 9.12 -3.78
N SER A 273 -0.23 8.14 -3.08
CA SER A 273 1.22 8.05 -2.80
C SER A 273 1.81 6.89 -3.59
N ALA A 274 2.50 7.15 -4.69
CA ALA A 274 3.25 6.12 -5.42
C ALA A 274 4.51 5.75 -4.63
N ALA A 275 4.75 4.47 -4.39
CA ALA A 275 5.91 3.98 -3.65
C ALA A 275 6.76 3.03 -4.52
N VAL A 276 8.08 3.13 -4.40
CA VAL A 276 9.04 2.26 -5.08
C VAL A 276 10.22 1.91 -4.19
N SER A 277 10.87 0.81 -4.50
CA SER A 277 12.19 0.44 -3.98
C SER A 277 13.26 0.70 -5.04
N PHE A 278 14.47 1.00 -4.61
CA PHE A 278 15.62 1.24 -5.47
C PHE A 278 16.91 0.73 -4.80
N VAL A 279 17.89 0.34 -5.62
CA VAL A 279 19.27 0.15 -5.15
C VAL A 279 19.98 1.48 -5.30
N GLY A 280 20.72 1.96 -4.31
CA GLY A 280 21.46 3.21 -4.41
C GLY A 280 22.52 3.35 -3.32
N GLU A 281 23.05 4.56 -3.17
CA GLU A 281 24.06 4.93 -2.17
C GLU A 281 23.49 5.99 -1.22
N PHE A 282 23.55 5.75 0.09
CA PHE A 282 23.22 6.74 1.12
C PHE A 282 24.18 6.61 2.30
N GLU A 283 24.73 7.74 2.77
CA GLU A 283 25.74 7.78 3.85
C GLU A 283 26.90 6.79 3.62
N GLU A 284 27.45 6.80 2.39
CA GLU A 284 28.57 5.94 1.95
C GLU A 284 28.24 4.43 1.97
N ARG A 285 26.96 4.07 2.05
CA ARG A 285 26.49 2.68 2.04
C ARG A 285 25.69 2.42 0.79
N GLU A 286 26.07 1.38 0.06
CA GLU A 286 25.26 0.82 -1.00
C GLU A 286 24.21 -0.13 -0.40
N GLY A 287 22.98 -0.07 -0.89
CA GLY A 287 21.90 -0.92 -0.39
C GLY A 287 20.59 -0.73 -1.13
N VAL A 288 19.56 -1.45 -0.65
CA VAL A 288 18.19 -1.25 -1.11
C VAL A 288 17.46 -0.30 -0.18
N TYR A 289 16.85 0.71 -0.78
CA TYR A 289 16.09 1.74 -0.10
C TYR A 289 14.69 1.84 -0.70
N THR A 290 13.84 2.62 -0.06
CA THR A 290 12.50 2.93 -0.57
C THR A 290 12.23 4.41 -0.59
N THR A 291 11.34 4.80 -1.49
CA THR A 291 10.84 6.16 -1.56
C THR A 291 9.39 6.20 -2.02
N CYS A 292 8.72 7.30 -1.74
CA CYS A 292 7.38 7.56 -2.22
C CYS A 292 7.22 9.01 -2.67
N ALA A 293 6.30 9.24 -3.59
CA ALA A 293 5.89 10.56 -4.05
C ALA A 293 4.38 10.64 -4.12
N THR A 294 3.83 11.76 -3.67
CA THR A 294 2.39 12.02 -3.73
C THR A 294 2.01 12.73 -5.04
N PHE A 295 0.80 12.46 -5.51
CA PHE A 295 0.23 13.13 -6.67
C PHE A 295 -1.30 13.21 -6.55
N ASP A 296 -1.87 14.17 -7.26
CA ASP A 296 -3.31 14.30 -7.45
C ASP A 296 -3.76 13.34 -8.57
N PRO A 297 -4.62 12.34 -8.27
CA PRO A 297 -5.10 11.40 -9.28
C PRO A 297 -5.98 12.04 -10.37
N ALA A 298 -6.50 13.26 -10.16
CA ALA A 298 -7.22 14.01 -11.19
C ALA A 298 -6.27 14.62 -12.25
N SER A 299 -4.99 14.78 -11.92
CA SER A 299 -4.00 15.43 -12.77
C SER A 299 -2.98 14.44 -13.33
N ARG A 300 -3.04 14.21 -14.65
CA ARG A 300 -2.04 13.38 -15.36
C ARG A 300 -0.63 13.95 -15.26
N ASP A 301 -0.52 15.28 -15.22
CA ASP A 301 0.76 15.96 -15.09
C ASP A 301 1.33 15.79 -13.69
N SER A 302 0.49 15.79 -12.65
CA SER A 302 0.90 15.50 -11.27
C SER A 302 1.53 14.11 -11.16
N LEU A 303 0.89 13.08 -11.73
CA LEU A 303 1.48 11.73 -11.77
C LEU A 303 2.80 11.68 -12.56
N ARG A 304 2.89 12.39 -13.69
CA ARG A 304 4.14 12.46 -14.47
C ARG A 304 5.26 13.12 -13.66
N HIS A 305 4.95 14.20 -12.93
CA HIS A 305 5.91 14.86 -12.04
C HIS A 305 6.34 13.96 -10.89
N ALA A 306 5.43 13.21 -10.28
CA ALA A 306 5.78 12.22 -9.25
C ALA A 306 6.72 11.14 -9.80
N VAL A 307 6.46 10.59 -11.00
CA VAL A 307 7.34 9.60 -11.65
C VAL A 307 8.73 10.19 -11.96
N ALA A 308 8.78 11.42 -12.47
CA ALA A 308 10.04 12.11 -12.75
C ALA A 308 10.82 12.40 -11.46
N TRP A 309 10.13 12.86 -10.42
CA TRP A 309 10.72 13.11 -9.10
C TRP A 309 11.31 11.83 -8.51
N LEU A 310 10.58 10.71 -8.57
CA LEU A 310 11.06 9.41 -8.09
C LEU A 310 12.31 8.96 -8.85
N SER A 311 12.24 8.91 -10.18
CA SER A 311 13.31 8.32 -11.00
C SER A 311 14.51 9.22 -11.20
N GLN A 312 14.29 10.46 -11.64
CA GLN A 312 15.36 11.37 -12.06
C GLN A 312 15.97 12.04 -10.84
N PHE A 313 15.16 12.76 -10.07
CA PHE A 313 15.66 13.54 -8.95
C PHE A 313 16.07 12.66 -7.76
N TYR A 314 15.13 11.93 -7.16
CA TYR A 314 15.39 11.24 -5.90
C TYR A 314 16.33 10.06 -6.10
N VAL A 315 15.99 9.10 -6.97
CA VAL A 315 16.78 7.88 -7.11
C VAL A 315 18.09 8.12 -7.87
N THR A 316 18.05 8.72 -9.06
CA THR A 316 19.24 8.85 -9.90
C THR A 316 20.17 9.97 -9.44
N GLU A 317 19.67 11.19 -9.25
CA GLU A 317 20.52 12.34 -8.93
C GLU A 317 20.95 12.37 -7.46
N GLN A 318 20.05 12.13 -6.50
CA GLN A 318 20.40 12.21 -5.07
C GLN A 318 21.14 10.97 -4.57
N TYR A 319 20.72 9.77 -4.97
CA TYR A 319 21.24 8.51 -4.41
C TYR A 319 21.92 7.59 -5.44
N LYS A 320 22.23 8.10 -6.65
CA LYS A 320 22.94 7.37 -7.72
C LYS A 320 22.38 5.97 -8.00
N GLY A 321 21.08 5.81 -7.82
CA GLY A 321 20.43 4.53 -7.74
C GLY A 321 19.70 4.09 -9.00
N VAL A 322 19.12 2.90 -8.91
CA VAL A 322 18.26 2.31 -9.93
C VAL A 322 17.01 1.75 -9.28
N ILE A 323 15.84 2.11 -9.79
CA ILE A 323 14.55 1.61 -9.31
C ILE A 323 14.47 0.10 -9.59
N VAL A 324 13.94 -0.67 -8.62
CA VAL A 324 13.80 -2.13 -8.72
C VAL A 324 12.37 -2.62 -8.62
N THR A 325 11.39 -1.75 -8.33
CA THR A 325 9.96 -2.10 -8.28
C THR A 325 9.10 -1.11 -9.08
N ASP A 326 7.85 -1.49 -9.39
CA ASP A 326 6.86 -0.61 -10.01
C ASP A 326 5.59 -0.55 -9.16
N PHE A 327 4.78 0.50 -9.34
CA PHE A 327 3.52 0.71 -8.61
C PHE A 327 2.29 0.66 -9.54
N ASP A 328 2.45 0.52 -10.85
CA ASP A 328 1.35 0.61 -11.82
C ASP A 328 1.32 -0.61 -12.76
N GLU A 329 0.44 -1.57 -12.47
CA GLU A 329 0.27 -2.79 -13.26
C GLU A 329 -0.35 -2.48 -14.64
N VAL A 330 -1.23 -1.48 -14.69
CA VAL A 330 -1.96 -1.10 -15.91
C VAL A 330 -1.03 -0.40 -16.90
N ARG A 331 -0.18 0.49 -16.42
CA ARG A 331 0.83 1.22 -17.23
C ARG A 331 2.15 1.28 -16.46
N PRO A 332 3.04 0.30 -16.66
CA PRO A 332 4.35 0.29 -16.01
C PRO A 332 5.08 1.62 -16.22
N ARG A 333 5.61 2.17 -15.13
CA ARG A 333 6.31 3.47 -15.11
C ARG A 333 7.81 3.30 -15.20
N PHE A 334 8.31 2.14 -14.76
CA PHE A 334 9.74 1.84 -14.74
C PHE A 334 9.96 0.54 -15.52
N PRO A 335 10.19 0.62 -16.84
CA PRO A 335 10.38 -0.57 -17.66
C PRO A 335 11.65 -1.32 -17.24
N GLY A 336 11.58 -2.65 -17.18
CA GLY A 336 12.76 -3.49 -16.93
C GLY A 336 13.24 -3.52 -15.49
N VAL A 337 12.44 -3.09 -14.51
CA VAL A 337 12.74 -3.28 -13.08
C VAL A 337 12.74 -4.78 -12.68
N VAL A 338 13.30 -5.11 -11.51
CA VAL A 338 13.44 -6.51 -11.05
C VAL A 338 12.08 -7.09 -10.66
N PHE A 339 11.33 -6.33 -9.87
CA PHE A 339 9.99 -6.68 -9.38
C PHE A 339 8.95 -5.78 -10.06
N GLY A 340 8.82 -5.95 -11.38
CA GLY A 340 7.79 -5.23 -12.13
C GLY A 340 6.41 -5.71 -11.72
N LEU A 341 5.51 -4.79 -11.36
CA LEU A 341 4.19 -5.16 -10.86
C LEU A 341 3.40 -6.07 -11.83
N PRO A 342 3.38 -5.86 -13.17
CA PRO A 342 2.74 -6.82 -14.08
C PRO A 342 3.31 -8.23 -14.03
N ASP A 343 4.64 -8.36 -13.95
CA ASP A 343 5.31 -9.66 -13.93
C ASP A 343 5.12 -10.34 -12.57
N LEU A 344 5.16 -9.57 -11.49
CA LEU A 344 4.83 -10.02 -10.13
C LEU A 344 3.42 -10.59 -10.07
N MET A 345 2.43 -9.78 -10.48
CA MET A 345 1.02 -10.15 -10.41
C MET A 345 0.65 -11.31 -11.32
N ALA A 346 1.43 -11.54 -12.39
CA ALA A 346 1.25 -12.69 -13.29
C ALA A 346 2.02 -13.95 -12.85
N GLY A 347 2.80 -13.91 -11.77
CA GLY A 347 3.70 -15.01 -11.38
C GLY A 347 4.82 -15.25 -12.39
N LYS A 348 5.20 -14.23 -13.16
CA LYS A 348 6.15 -14.27 -14.28
C LYS A 348 7.45 -13.51 -14.00
N LEU A 349 7.77 -13.24 -12.74
CA LEU A 349 9.07 -12.69 -12.38
C LEU A 349 10.19 -13.57 -12.93
N ASN A 350 11.20 -12.94 -13.54
CA ASN A 350 12.37 -13.66 -14.03
C ASN A 350 13.15 -14.19 -12.83
N ALA A 351 13.09 -15.50 -12.61
CA ALA A 351 13.69 -16.17 -11.45
C ALA A 351 15.21 -15.95 -11.36
N ASP A 352 15.92 -15.95 -12.49
CA ASP A 352 17.37 -15.73 -12.51
C ASP A 352 17.71 -14.29 -12.12
N LYS A 353 16.95 -13.32 -12.65
CA LYS A 353 17.12 -11.89 -12.30
C LYS A 353 16.83 -11.64 -10.82
N VAL A 354 15.74 -12.20 -10.30
CA VAL A 354 15.36 -12.07 -8.88
C VAL A 354 16.40 -12.76 -8.00
N LYS A 355 16.83 -13.98 -8.33
CA LYS A 355 17.86 -14.70 -7.59
C LYS A 355 19.19 -13.94 -7.59
N ALA A 356 19.65 -13.46 -8.74
CA ALA A 356 20.87 -12.68 -8.85
C ALA A 356 20.78 -11.39 -8.02
N PHE A 357 19.63 -10.69 -8.07
CA PHE A 357 19.37 -9.53 -7.24
C PHE A 357 19.47 -9.88 -5.74
N LEU A 358 18.73 -10.90 -5.29
CA LEU A 358 18.71 -11.30 -3.87
C LEU A 358 20.08 -11.76 -3.38
N GLN A 359 20.84 -12.48 -4.21
CA GLN A 359 22.23 -12.88 -3.91
C GLN A 359 23.13 -11.65 -3.75
N ALA A 360 23.03 -10.67 -4.65
CA ALA A 360 23.80 -9.43 -4.57
C ALA A 360 23.46 -8.62 -3.31
N GLN A 361 22.25 -8.76 -2.76
CA GLN A 361 21.82 -8.10 -1.52
C GLN A 361 22.01 -8.98 -0.27
N GLY A 362 22.70 -10.12 -0.37
CA GLY A 362 22.93 -11.02 0.79
C GLY A 362 21.71 -11.80 1.27
N LEU A 363 20.63 -11.87 0.48
CA LEU A 363 19.38 -12.59 0.79
C LEU A 363 19.24 -13.95 0.07
N GLY A 364 20.28 -14.42 -0.63
CA GLY A 364 20.19 -15.51 -1.61
C GLY A 364 19.82 -16.91 -1.07
N ASP A 365 20.12 -17.22 0.19
CA ASP A 365 20.07 -18.61 0.69
C ASP A 365 18.66 -19.06 1.12
N VAL A 366 17.77 -18.12 1.44
CA VAL A 366 16.40 -18.37 1.94
C VAL A 366 15.30 -17.74 1.08
N ALA A 367 15.62 -16.82 0.18
CA ALA A 367 14.63 -16.03 -0.53
C ALA A 367 13.92 -16.79 -1.67
N GLY A 368 12.59 -16.62 -1.73
CA GLY A 368 11.75 -17.03 -2.87
C GLY A 368 11.39 -18.51 -2.97
N ARG A 369 12.07 -19.43 -2.26
CA ARG A 369 11.78 -20.88 -2.36
C ARG A 369 10.31 -21.24 -2.08
N PRO A 370 9.63 -20.71 -1.04
CA PRO A 370 8.21 -20.98 -0.81
C PRO A 370 7.31 -20.26 -1.82
N TYR A 371 7.64 -19.01 -2.15
CA TYR A 371 6.83 -18.13 -2.99
C TYR A 371 6.69 -18.65 -4.43
N TYR A 372 7.79 -19.09 -5.05
CA TYR A 372 7.75 -19.65 -6.41
C TYR A 372 6.98 -20.97 -6.52
N VAL A 373 6.75 -21.67 -5.39
CA VAL A 373 5.94 -22.90 -5.35
C VAL A 373 4.45 -22.57 -5.37
N VAL A 374 4.02 -21.49 -4.69
CA VAL A 374 2.60 -21.08 -4.64
C VAL A 374 2.06 -20.64 -6.00
N TYR A 375 2.87 -19.95 -6.82
CA TYR A 375 2.48 -19.51 -8.17
C TYR A 375 2.60 -20.60 -9.25
N LYS A 376 3.23 -21.74 -8.93
CA LYS A 376 3.16 -22.94 -9.75
C LYS A 376 1.96 -23.77 -9.31
N GLU A 377 0.76 -23.27 -9.59
CA GLU A 377 -0.34 -24.21 -9.76
C GLU A 377 0.03 -25.10 -10.95
N ILE A 378 0.44 -26.34 -10.67
CA ILE A 378 0.77 -27.30 -11.71
C ILE A 378 -0.56 -27.79 -12.29
N ASN A 379 -1.12 -26.99 -13.19
CA ASN A 379 -2.27 -27.39 -13.98
C ASN A 379 -1.81 -28.39 -15.04
N THR A 380 -1.81 -29.67 -14.69
CA THR A 380 -1.33 -30.72 -15.58
C THR A 380 -2.29 -31.06 -16.71
N GLN A 381 -3.48 -30.44 -16.76
CA GLN A 381 -4.55 -30.75 -17.73
C GLN A 381 -4.90 -32.24 -17.88
N GLY A 382 -4.45 -33.08 -16.93
CA GLY A 382 -4.53 -34.54 -16.95
C GLY A 382 -3.26 -35.17 -16.38
N GLY A 383 -3.40 -35.95 -15.31
CA GLY A 383 -2.34 -36.79 -14.72
C GLY A 383 -0.98 -36.11 -14.51
N ALA A 384 -0.74 -35.57 -13.32
CA ALA A 384 0.60 -35.10 -12.96
C ALA A 384 1.53 -36.28 -12.63
N TYR A 385 2.45 -36.62 -13.53
CA TYR A 385 3.61 -37.44 -13.17
C TYR A 385 4.68 -36.53 -12.57
N ILE A 386 4.81 -36.58 -11.24
CA ILE A 386 5.95 -36.00 -10.54
C ILE A 386 7.00 -37.10 -10.45
N ALA A 387 8.03 -37.03 -11.29
CA ALA A 387 9.18 -37.93 -11.21
C ALA A 387 10.25 -37.31 -10.30
N GLY A 388 10.67 -38.06 -9.27
CA GLY A 388 11.68 -37.64 -8.30
C GLY A 388 11.20 -37.74 -6.85
N ASP A 389 12.10 -37.46 -5.90
CA ASP A 389 11.78 -37.46 -4.46
C ASP A 389 10.97 -36.22 -4.10
N VAL A 390 9.71 -36.43 -3.73
CA VAL A 390 8.83 -35.40 -3.19
C VAL A 390 9.00 -35.37 -1.68
N ASN A 391 9.73 -34.38 -1.17
CA ASN A 391 9.78 -34.12 0.26
C ASN A 391 8.65 -33.14 0.63
N THR A 392 7.62 -33.65 1.28
CA THR A 392 6.47 -32.85 1.74
C THR A 392 6.72 -32.11 3.05
N GLY A 393 7.90 -32.28 3.67
CA GLY A 393 8.24 -31.64 4.94
C GLY A 393 7.34 -32.06 6.11
N GLY A 394 6.63 -33.20 6.00
CA GLY A 394 5.71 -33.69 7.03
C GLY A 394 4.22 -33.42 6.76
N GLY A 395 3.87 -32.86 5.60
CA GLY A 395 2.47 -32.76 5.14
C GLY A 395 2.03 -33.95 4.28
N ASP A 396 0.71 -34.18 4.20
CA ASP A 396 0.13 -35.17 3.29
C ASP A 396 0.09 -34.65 1.85
N PHE A 397 0.56 -35.47 0.90
CA PHE A 397 0.34 -35.25 -0.52
C PHE A 397 -0.91 -36.02 -0.95
N ILE A 398 -2.02 -35.32 -1.20
CA ILE A 398 -3.28 -35.93 -1.65
C ILE A 398 -3.45 -35.70 -3.15
N GLY A 399 -3.12 -36.71 -3.96
CA GLY A 399 -3.55 -36.78 -5.35
C GLY A 399 -4.97 -37.30 -5.44
N ARG A 400 -5.92 -36.51 -5.93
CA ARG A 400 -7.28 -36.99 -6.28
C ARG A 400 -7.37 -37.15 -7.79
N ASP A 401 -7.41 -38.39 -8.26
CA ASP A 401 -7.74 -38.66 -9.65
C ASP A 401 -9.21 -38.28 -9.93
N LYS A 402 -9.41 -37.37 -10.87
CA LYS A 402 -10.74 -37.09 -11.41
C LYS A 402 -11.06 -38.20 -12.44
N ASN A 403 -11.63 -39.30 -11.97
CA ASN A 403 -12.15 -40.34 -12.85
C ASN A 403 -13.30 -39.78 -13.72
N ILE A 404 -12.99 -39.30 -14.92
CA ILE A 404 -14.00 -38.95 -15.92
C ILE A 404 -14.56 -40.27 -16.48
N ARG A 405 -15.66 -40.76 -15.90
CA ARG A 405 -16.44 -41.82 -16.54
C ARG A 405 -17.01 -41.27 -17.84
N ARG A 406 -16.44 -41.68 -18.99
CA ARG A 406 -17.11 -41.53 -20.28
C ARG A 406 -18.35 -42.42 -20.24
N GLY A 407 -19.53 -41.81 -20.23
CA GLY A 407 -20.78 -42.52 -20.46
C GLY A 407 -20.74 -43.16 -21.84
N ALA A 408 -21.07 -44.45 -21.90
CA ALA A 408 -21.37 -45.19 -23.12
C ALA A 408 -22.83 -44.96 -23.52
#